data_AF-A0AA87AZA2-F1
#
_entry.id   AF-A0AA87AZA2-F1
#
_cell.length_a   1.000
_cell.length_b   1.000
_cell.length_c   1.000
_cell.angle_alpha   90.00
_cell.angle_beta   90.00
_cell.angle_gamma   90.00
#
_symmetry.space_group_name_H-M   'P 1'
#
loop_
_entity.id
_entity.type
_entity.pdbx_description
1 polymer ?
#
loop_
_entity_poly.entity_id
_entity_poly.type
_entity_poly.pdbx_seq_one_letter_code
_entity_poly.pdbx_strand_id
1 'polypeptide(L)'
;MRKTLLATAASMVLLSGSAFAADLKFAPGADAKFNWKSYEDFKAAHADLKGQTLTIFGPWRGEDEALFQSVLAYFADATGVNVRYSSSENYEQQIVIDTQAGSPPNIAILPQPGLLADLAAKGFLVPLGDDTAKWVEENYGAGKSWVDLGSYKGKDGKKAYFAFPFKADVKSLVWYVPENFEEADYKVPESMEDLLKLTDQIVADGGTPWCIGLGSGGATGWPATDWVEDLMLRTQPLDVYQKWTTNEVKFTDPAVVAAINEFGKFAKNEKYVSGGVAAVASTDFRDSPKGLFDIPPKCYLHHQASFIPSFFPEGTKVGTDADFFYMPTYASKPELGKPVLGAGTLVTVTKEAPAAKAFVEFLQTPIAHEVWMAQSSFLTPYKGVNVDTYANEQMKRQGEILTTATTVLMVPT
;
A
#
# COMPACT_ATOMS: atom_id res chain seq x y z
N MET A 1 74.81 19.95 -24.60
CA MET A 1 74.17 21.03 -23.83
C MET A 1 72.92 20.49 -23.15
N ARG A 2 72.90 20.60 -21.81
CA ARG A 2 71.77 20.63 -20.85
C ARG A 2 70.57 19.66 -20.99
N LYS A 3 70.48 18.77 -20.00
CA LYS A 3 69.22 18.34 -19.37
C LYS A 3 68.78 19.41 -18.36
N THR A 4 67.51 19.83 -18.36
CA THR A 4 66.84 20.36 -17.14
C THR A 4 65.32 20.24 -17.22
N LEU A 5 64.74 19.78 -16.11
CA LEU A 5 63.32 19.70 -15.73
C LEU A 5 62.62 21.07 -15.69
N LEU A 6 61.27 21.08 -15.71
CA LEU A 6 60.30 21.93 -14.98
C LEU A 6 58.89 21.53 -15.47
N ALA A 7 58.08 20.77 -14.72
CA ALA A 7 57.18 21.19 -13.63
C ALA A 7 56.12 22.23 -14.05
N THR A 8 54.85 21.81 -14.17
CA THR A 8 53.69 22.73 -14.09
C THR A 8 52.44 22.05 -13.52
N ALA A 9 52.18 22.42 -12.26
CA ALA A 9 50.93 22.64 -11.53
C ALA A 9 49.65 21.85 -11.90
N ALA A 10 49.21 21.02 -10.95
CA ALA A 10 47.83 20.59 -10.81
C ALA A 10 46.96 21.76 -10.30
N SER A 11 45.86 22.04 -10.99
CA SER A 11 44.84 23.00 -10.55
C SER A 11 43.66 22.21 -9.97
N MET A 12 43.51 22.22 -8.65
CA MET A 12 42.29 21.80 -7.96
C MET A 12 41.21 22.86 -8.19
N VAL A 13 40.13 22.49 -8.87
CA VAL A 13 38.92 23.31 -8.95
C VAL A 13 38.02 22.95 -7.77
N LEU A 14 37.95 23.84 -6.80
CA LEU A 14 36.91 23.90 -5.78
C LEU A 14 35.60 24.32 -6.46
N LEU A 15 34.67 23.38 -6.68
CA LEU A 15 33.29 23.70 -7.01
C LEU A 15 32.48 23.78 -5.72
N SER A 16 32.40 24.98 -5.16
CA SER A 16 31.42 25.35 -4.14
C SER A 16 30.16 25.91 -4.82
N GLY A 17 29.02 25.25 -4.57
CA GLY A 17 27.72 25.90 -4.47
C GLY A 17 26.96 26.25 -5.75
N SER A 18 26.02 25.38 -6.11
CA SER A 18 24.73 25.81 -6.67
C SER A 18 23.66 24.85 -6.17
N ALA A 19 22.72 25.38 -5.40
CA ALA A 19 21.52 24.69 -4.96
C ALA A 19 20.72 24.28 -6.20
N PHE A 20 20.59 22.98 -6.43
CA PHE A 20 19.59 22.47 -7.36
C PHE A 20 18.23 22.66 -6.70
N ALA A 21 17.42 23.58 -7.22
CA ALA A 21 15.97 23.47 -7.04
C ALA A 21 15.57 22.15 -7.69
N ALA A 22 15.04 21.21 -6.91
CA ALA A 22 14.54 19.96 -7.47
C ALA A 22 13.35 20.27 -8.38
N ASP A 23 13.34 19.72 -9.59
CA ASP A 23 12.15 19.78 -10.46
C ASP A 23 11.03 18.97 -9.79
N LEU A 24 10.14 19.66 -9.07
CA LEU A 24 8.97 19.05 -8.44
C LEU A 24 8.01 18.54 -9.51
N LYS A 25 7.41 17.35 -9.28
CA LYS A 25 6.54 16.66 -10.24
C LYS A 25 5.41 17.54 -10.78
N PHE A 26 4.80 18.33 -9.90
CA PHE A 26 3.82 19.36 -10.21
C PHE A 26 4.34 20.71 -9.71
N ALA A 27 4.47 21.69 -10.61
CA ALA A 27 4.96 23.01 -10.24
C ALA A 27 4.03 23.67 -9.20
N PRO A 28 4.55 24.11 -8.02
CA PRO A 28 3.74 24.78 -7.02
C PRO A 28 2.99 25.99 -7.59
N GLY A 29 1.68 26.06 -7.33
CA GLY A 29 0.79 27.12 -7.79
C GLY A 29 0.27 26.98 -9.22
N ALA A 30 0.71 26.00 -10.01
CA ALA A 30 0.32 25.89 -11.42
C ALA A 30 -1.07 25.27 -11.65
N ASP A 31 -1.38 24.18 -10.96
CA ASP A 31 -2.68 23.48 -11.07
C ASP A 31 -3.51 23.73 -9.81
N ALA A 32 -4.65 24.40 -9.97
CA ALA A 32 -5.52 24.82 -8.87
C ALA A 32 -6.20 23.65 -8.13
N LYS A 33 -6.13 22.41 -8.65
CA LYS A 33 -6.71 21.24 -7.95
C LYS A 33 -5.91 20.86 -6.69
N PHE A 34 -4.63 21.21 -6.62
CA PHE A 34 -3.79 20.92 -5.44
C PHE A 34 -3.94 22.00 -4.38
N ASN A 35 -3.85 21.59 -3.12
CA ASN A 35 -3.87 22.47 -1.96
C ASN A 35 -2.48 23.07 -1.71
N TRP A 36 -2.06 23.98 -2.59
CA TRP A 36 -0.79 24.69 -2.46
C TRP A 36 -0.68 25.52 -1.18
N LYS A 37 -1.80 25.96 -0.62
CA LYS A 37 -1.78 26.66 0.67
C LYS A 37 -1.21 25.77 1.78
N SER A 38 -1.60 24.49 1.83
CA SER A 38 -1.07 23.55 2.82
C SER A 38 0.45 23.33 2.68
N TYR A 39 0.96 23.39 1.45
CA TYR A 39 2.38 23.32 1.16
C TYR A 39 3.14 24.55 1.66
N GLU A 40 2.66 25.76 1.32
CA GLU A 40 3.30 27.01 1.72
C GLU A 40 3.26 27.24 3.23
N ASP A 41 2.14 26.90 3.89
CA ASP A 41 2.02 26.98 5.35
C ASP A 41 3.02 26.04 6.04
N PHE A 42 3.15 24.81 5.54
CA PHE A 42 4.13 23.84 6.05
C PHE A 42 5.57 24.32 5.84
N LYS A 43 5.89 24.81 4.64
CA LYS A 43 7.20 25.38 4.30
C LYS A 43 7.58 26.54 5.23
N ALA A 44 6.64 27.45 5.49
CA ALA A 44 6.86 28.57 6.40
C ALA A 44 7.12 28.12 7.85
N ALA A 45 6.47 27.04 8.30
CA ALA A 45 6.59 26.51 9.66
C ALA A 45 7.88 25.73 9.93
N HIS A 46 8.56 25.20 8.89
CA HIS A 46 9.66 24.24 9.04
C HIS A 46 10.95 24.60 8.29
N ALA A 47 11.15 25.89 7.97
CA ALA A 47 12.35 26.37 7.28
C ALA A 47 13.64 26.24 8.11
N ASP A 48 13.54 25.98 9.41
CA ASP A 48 14.65 25.84 10.36
C ASP A 48 15.31 24.45 10.32
N LEU A 49 14.75 23.49 9.59
CA LEU A 49 15.27 22.11 9.50
C LEU A 49 16.38 21.90 8.46
N LYS A 50 16.77 22.97 7.76
CA LYS A 50 17.72 22.91 6.65
C LYS A 50 19.04 22.24 7.04
N GLY A 51 19.47 21.28 6.22
CA GLY A 51 20.72 20.55 6.40
C GLY A 51 20.64 19.34 7.33
N GLN A 52 19.52 19.12 8.02
CA GLN A 52 19.27 17.86 8.71
C GLN A 52 19.15 16.70 7.72
N THR A 53 19.29 15.47 8.20
CA THR A 53 19.10 14.25 7.40
C THR A 53 17.94 13.45 7.97
N LEU A 54 17.08 12.96 7.08
CA LEU A 54 15.99 12.04 7.41
C LEU A 54 16.18 10.74 6.63
N THR A 55 16.38 9.62 7.33
CA THR A 55 16.42 8.30 6.68
C THR A 55 15.09 7.58 6.84
N ILE A 56 14.53 7.10 5.74
CA ILE A 56 13.24 6.40 5.67
C ILE A 56 13.48 5.01 5.08
N PHE A 57 12.87 4.00 5.69
CA PHE A 57 12.90 2.63 5.18
C PHE A 57 11.46 2.12 5.01
N GLY A 58 11.12 1.57 3.85
CA GLY A 58 9.73 1.21 3.56
C GLY A 58 9.56 0.13 2.48
N PRO A 59 8.29 -0.20 2.17
CA PRO A 59 7.94 -1.35 1.31
C PRO A 59 8.06 -1.06 -0.19
N TRP A 60 8.01 0.22 -0.57
CA TRP A 60 7.86 0.62 -1.97
C TRP A 60 9.18 0.49 -2.73
N ARG A 61 9.08 -0.07 -3.94
CA ARG A 61 10.16 -0.34 -4.90
C ARG A 61 9.62 -0.10 -6.31
N GLY A 62 10.50 0.17 -7.26
CA GLY A 62 10.09 0.31 -8.66
C GLY A 62 9.19 1.54 -8.86
N GLU A 63 8.02 1.37 -9.49
CA GLU A 63 7.10 2.48 -9.76
C GLU A 63 6.61 3.14 -8.47
N ASP A 64 6.19 2.36 -7.46
CA ASP A 64 5.73 2.91 -6.18
C ASP A 64 6.83 3.69 -5.45
N GLU A 65 8.10 3.29 -5.60
CA GLU A 65 9.21 4.07 -5.06
C GLU A 65 9.33 5.43 -5.78
N ALA A 66 9.24 5.45 -7.11
CA ALA A 66 9.26 6.71 -7.87
C ALA A 66 8.11 7.64 -7.46
N LEU A 67 6.92 7.08 -7.24
CA LEU A 67 5.76 7.82 -6.75
C LEU A 67 5.99 8.38 -5.34
N PHE A 68 6.49 7.58 -4.40
CA PHE A 68 6.79 8.07 -3.04
C PHE A 68 7.91 9.11 -3.02
N GLN A 69 8.96 8.91 -3.83
CA GLN A 69 10.05 9.88 -3.98
C GLN A 69 9.53 11.23 -4.48
N SER A 70 8.48 11.25 -5.31
CA SER A 70 7.84 12.50 -5.72
C SER A 70 7.23 13.26 -4.54
N VAL A 71 6.65 12.56 -3.55
CA VAL A 71 6.15 13.16 -2.30
C VAL A 71 7.31 13.65 -1.42
N LEU A 72 8.36 12.85 -1.28
CA LEU A 72 9.55 13.21 -0.50
C LEU A 72 10.25 14.45 -1.04
N ALA A 73 10.20 14.69 -2.35
CA ALA A 73 10.76 15.89 -2.97
C ALA A 73 10.09 17.18 -2.46
N TYR A 74 8.76 17.18 -2.23
CA TYR A 74 8.06 18.35 -1.66
C TYR A 74 8.48 18.59 -0.21
N PHE A 75 8.58 17.54 0.60
CA PHE A 75 9.07 17.68 1.98
C PHE A 75 10.51 18.22 2.00
N ALA A 76 11.39 17.69 1.15
CA ALA A 76 12.78 18.14 1.04
C ALA A 76 12.87 19.61 0.59
N ASP A 77 12.08 20.03 -0.41
CA ASP A 77 12.06 21.43 -0.86
C ASP A 77 11.51 22.38 0.20
N ALA A 78 10.44 21.98 0.91
CA ALA A 78 9.82 22.80 1.94
C ALA A 78 10.74 23.04 3.15
N THR A 79 11.56 22.04 3.52
CA THR A 79 12.32 22.04 4.77
C THR A 79 13.82 22.23 4.59
N GLY A 80 14.35 21.93 3.40
CA GLY A 80 15.79 21.80 3.16
C GLY A 80 16.43 20.59 3.82
N VAL A 81 15.65 19.59 4.24
CA VAL A 81 16.13 18.32 4.80
C VAL A 81 16.66 17.42 3.69
N ASN A 82 17.80 16.76 3.93
CA ASN A 82 18.32 15.70 3.07
C ASN A 82 17.58 14.40 3.36
N VAL A 83 16.59 14.06 2.54
CA VAL A 83 15.82 12.82 2.68
C VAL A 83 16.51 11.66 1.98
N ARG A 84 16.58 10.51 2.64
CA ARG A 84 17.12 9.26 2.09
C ARG A 84 16.11 8.14 2.28
N TYR A 85 15.44 7.76 1.21
CA TYR A 85 14.61 6.56 1.19
C TYR A 85 15.42 5.34 0.78
N SER A 86 15.09 4.20 1.37
CA SER A 86 15.64 2.89 1.00
C SER A 86 14.57 1.82 1.21
N SER A 87 14.74 0.69 0.52
CA SER A 87 13.86 -0.46 0.62
C SER A 87 14.64 -1.76 0.43
N SER A 88 14.05 -2.89 0.77
CA SER A 88 14.56 -4.21 0.45
C SER A 88 13.43 -5.22 0.26
N GLU A 89 13.74 -6.37 -0.33
CA GLU A 89 12.76 -7.47 -0.51
C GLU A 89 12.35 -8.13 0.81
N ASN A 90 13.15 -7.98 1.86
CA ASN A 90 12.94 -8.54 3.21
C ASN A 90 12.87 -7.41 4.25
N TYR A 91 12.28 -6.26 3.90
CA TYR A 91 12.38 -5.04 4.70
C TYR A 91 11.76 -5.21 6.10
N GLU A 92 10.73 -6.05 6.27
CA GLU A 92 10.14 -6.34 7.58
C GLU A 92 11.09 -7.11 8.50
N GLN A 93 11.90 -8.02 7.95
CA GLN A 93 12.93 -8.71 8.72
C GLN A 93 14.11 -7.77 9.01
N GLN A 94 14.50 -6.96 8.02
CA GLN A 94 15.60 -6.02 8.14
C GLN A 94 15.33 -4.96 9.21
N ILE A 95 14.11 -4.42 9.30
CA ILE A 95 13.81 -3.41 10.33
C ILE A 95 13.90 -3.98 11.74
N VAL A 96 13.53 -5.26 11.95
CA VAL A 96 13.72 -5.94 13.24
C VAL A 96 15.20 -6.06 13.58
N ILE A 97 16.04 -6.41 12.59
CA ILE A 97 17.49 -6.52 12.77
C ILE A 97 18.08 -5.14 13.11
N ASP A 98 17.75 -4.11 12.33
CA ASP A 98 18.34 -2.77 12.49
C ASP A 98 17.95 -2.11 13.82
N THR A 99 16.69 -2.28 14.24
CA THR A 99 16.22 -1.80 15.55
C THR A 99 16.92 -2.52 16.70
N GLN A 100 17.10 -3.84 16.61
CA GLN A 100 17.83 -4.62 17.61
C GLN A 100 19.33 -4.30 17.66
N ALA A 101 19.94 -4.00 16.50
CA ALA A 101 21.33 -3.61 16.38
C ALA A 101 21.61 -2.18 16.87
N GLY A 102 20.57 -1.39 17.15
CA GLY A 102 20.69 0.00 17.60
C GLY A 102 21.01 1.00 16.47
N SER A 103 20.80 0.59 15.22
CA SER A 103 21.02 1.40 14.02
C SER A 103 19.78 1.53 13.12
N PRO A 104 18.56 1.75 13.66
CA PRO A 104 17.38 1.89 12.81
C PRO A 104 17.41 3.20 11.99
N PRO A 105 16.64 3.26 10.89
CA PRO A 105 16.31 4.53 10.26
C PRO A 105 15.54 5.45 11.23
N ASN A 106 15.39 6.73 10.89
CA ASN A 106 14.48 7.62 11.60
C ASN A 106 13.02 7.20 11.48
N ILE A 107 12.61 6.84 10.26
CA ILE A 107 11.24 6.41 9.94
C ILE A 107 11.27 5.00 9.36
N ALA A 108 10.38 4.15 9.85
CA ALA A 108 10.01 2.91 9.18
C ALA A 108 8.55 3.00 8.71
N ILE A 109 8.28 2.48 7.53
CA ILE A 109 6.93 2.39 6.98
C ILE A 109 6.57 0.91 6.89
N LEU A 110 5.55 0.49 7.62
CA LEU A 110 5.19 -0.91 7.78
C LEU A 110 3.67 -1.10 7.61
N PRO A 111 3.22 -2.12 6.86
CA PRO A 111 1.79 -2.44 6.74
C PRO A 111 1.28 -3.37 7.85
N GLN A 112 2.16 -3.80 8.78
CA GLN A 112 1.87 -4.87 9.75
C GLN A 112 1.70 -4.33 11.19
N PRO A 113 0.47 -4.04 11.66
CA PRO A 113 0.20 -3.66 13.03
C PRO A 113 0.76 -4.61 14.09
N GLY A 114 0.79 -5.93 13.82
CA GLY A 114 1.35 -6.92 14.75
C GLY A 114 2.85 -6.71 14.98
N LEU A 115 3.63 -6.54 13.89
CA LEU A 115 5.05 -6.23 13.97
C LEU A 115 5.30 -4.88 14.68
N LEU A 116 4.48 -3.86 14.39
CA LEU A 116 4.59 -2.56 15.05
C LEU A 116 4.30 -2.67 16.55
N ALA A 117 3.32 -3.47 16.96
CA ALA A 117 3.04 -3.73 18.37
C ALA A 117 4.24 -4.39 19.07
N ASP A 118 4.89 -5.35 18.42
CA ASP A 118 6.11 -6.00 18.93
C ASP A 118 7.28 -5.02 19.06
N LEU A 119 7.49 -4.14 18.08
CA LEU A 119 8.53 -3.11 18.13
C LEU A 119 8.25 -2.08 19.24
N ALA A 120 6.99 -1.67 19.40
CA ALA A 120 6.56 -0.76 20.48
C ALA A 120 6.81 -1.37 21.86
N ALA A 121 6.41 -2.63 22.06
CA ALA A 121 6.59 -3.35 23.32
C ALA A 121 8.08 -3.54 23.69
N LYS A 122 8.96 -3.64 22.68
CA LYS A 122 10.42 -3.69 22.87
C LYS A 122 11.05 -2.31 23.08
N GLY A 123 10.30 -1.23 22.87
CA GLY A 123 10.74 0.16 23.02
C GLY A 123 11.53 0.68 21.83
N PHE A 124 11.29 0.14 20.64
CA PHE A 124 11.95 0.56 19.40
C PHE A 124 11.16 1.61 18.61
N LEU A 125 9.95 1.96 19.06
CA LEU A 125 9.12 3.02 18.45
C LEU A 125 8.99 4.21 19.40
N VAL A 126 8.92 5.40 18.83
CA VAL A 126 8.69 6.66 19.52
C VAL A 126 7.18 7.02 19.44
N PRO A 127 6.51 7.33 20.55
CA PRO A 127 5.12 7.79 20.51
C PRO A 127 4.97 9.06 19.68
N LEU A 128 3.92 9.13 18.86
CA LEU A 128 3.56 10.28 18.03
C LEU A 128 2.76 11.35 18.79
N GLY A 129 2.29 11.01 20.00
CA GLY A 129 1.54 11.91 20.88
C GLY A 129 0.02 11.90 20.64
N ASP A 130 -0.71 12.35 21.66
CA ASP A 130 -2.18 12.35 21.68
C ASP A 130 -2.78 13.35 20.69
N ASP A 131 -2.11 14.47 20.44
CA ASP A 131 -2.55 15.47 19.46
C ASP A 131 -2.57 14.88 18.04
N THR A 132 -1.54 14.11 17.68
CA THR A 132 -1.48 13.41 16.38
C THR A 132 -2.57 12.34 16.28
N ALA A 133 -2.81 11.58 17.36
CA ALA A 133 -3.89 10.58 17.39
C ALA A 133 -5.26 11.24 17.22
N LYS A 134 -5.52 12.31 17.96
CA LYS A 134 -6.76 13.08 17.86
C LYS A 134 -6.95 13.68 16.48
N TRP A 135 -5.88 14.22 15.89
CA TRP A 135 -5.93 14.73 14.53
C TRP A 135 -6.37 13.66 13.53
N VAL A 136 -5.80 12.45 13.61
CA VAL A 136 -6.22 11.32 12.75
C VAL A 136 -7.69 10.95 13.01
N GLU A 137 -8.12 10.85 14.26
CA GLU A 137 -9.51 10.53 14.62
C GLU A 137 -10.52 11.50 13.98
N GLU A 138 -10.23 12.80 14.02
CA GLU A 138 -11.12 13.85 13.52
C GLU A 138 -11.09 13.98 11.99
N ASN A 139 -9.91 13.77 11.38
CA ASN A 139 -9.68 14.08 9.97
C ASN A 139 -9.79 12.89 9.01
N TYR A 140 -9.81 11.65 9.52
CA TYR A 140 -9.89 10.46 8.67
C TYR A 140 -11.31 9.87 8.60
N GLY A 141 -11.65 9.23 7.49
CA GLY A 141 -12.77 8.30 7.40
C GLY A 141 -12.52 7.09 8.30
N ALA A 142 -13.51 6.69 9.10
CA ALA A 142 -13.34 5.70 10.18
C ALA A 142 -12.13 6.01 11.11
N GLY A 143 -11.89 7.29 11.43
CA GLY A 143 -10.67 7.75 12.12
C GLY A 143 -10.32 6.98 13.40
N LYS A 144 -11.31 6.60 14.21
CA LYS A 144 -11.08 5.76 15.40
C LYS A 144 -10.42 4.42 15.07
N SER A 145 -10.83 3.75 13.99
CA SER A 145 -10.22 2.48 13.55
C SER A 145 -8.75 2.67 13.22
N TRP A 146 -8.39 3.78 12.57
CA TRP A 146 -7.01 4.12 12.25
C TRP A 146 -6.16 4.45 13.48
N VAL A 147 -6.74 5.16 14.46
CA VAL A 147 -6.07 5.40 15.74
C VAL A 147 -5.82 4.10 16.49
N ASP A 148 -6.81 3.21 16.55
CA ASP A 148 -6.66 1.91 17.21
C ASP A 148 -5.60 1.04 16.54
N LEU A 149 -5.54 1.05 15.19
CA LEU A 149 -4.51 0.34 14.42
C LEU A 149 -3.10 0.82 14.68
N GLY A 150 -2.90 2.11 14.96
CA GLY A 150 -1.59 2.69 15.27
C GLY A 150 -1.27 2.76 16.76
N SER A 151 -2.13 2.24 17.64
CA SER A 151 -1.97 2.35 19.10
C SER A 151 -1.63 1.02 19.76
N TYR A 152 -0.47 0.95 20.41
CA TYR A 152 0.06 -0.29 21.03
C TYR A 152 0.53 -0.06 22.46
N LYS A 153 0.79 -1.15 23.18
CA LYS A 153 1.49 -1.07 24.48
C LYS A 153 2.98 -0.84 24.21
N GLY A 154 3.53 0.23 24.79
CA GLY A 154 4.96 0.49 24.78
C GLY A 154 5.74 -0.38 25.77
N LYS A 155 7.06 -0.19 25.83
CA LYS A 155 7.97 -0.87 26.77
C LYS A 155 7.59 -0.67 28.25
N ASP A 156 6.93 0.44 28.57
CA ASP A 156 6.43 0.75 29.91
C ASP A 156 5.05 0.11 30.22
N GLY A 157 4.51 -0.67 29.28
CA GLY A 157 3.21 -1.31 29.37
C GLY A 157 2.01 -0.39 29.11
N LYS A 158 2.22 0.91 28.87
CA LYS A 158 1.15 1.87 28.61
C LYS A 158 0.79 1.90 27.13
N LYS A 159 -0.51 2.07 26.84
CA LYS A 159 -0.97 2.25 25.46
C LYS A 159 -0.62 3.67 25.00
N ALA A 160 -0.02 3.81 23.82
CA ALA A 160 0.23 5.10 23.17
C ALA A 160 0.10 4.95 21.65
N TYR A 161 -0.02 6.08 20.95
CA TYR A 161 -0.10 6.12 19.49
C TYR A 161 1.30 6.17 18.87
N PHE A 162 1.65 5.19 18.03
CA PHE A 162 3.00 4.98 17.48
C PHE A 162 3.08 4.99 15.95
N ALA A 163 1.94 4.87 15.26
CA ALA A 163 1.93 4.64 13.82
C ALA A 163 0.85 5.48 13.11
N PHE A 164 1.28 6.32 12.17
CA PHE A 164 0.43 7.23 11.41
C PHE A 164 0.01 6.58 10.07
N PRO A 165 -1.29 6.49 9.75
CA PRO A 165 -1.77 5.97 8.47
C PRO A 165 -1.53 6.94 7.31
N PHE A 166 -0.80 6.49 6.29
CA PHE A 166 -0.51 7.34 5.12
C PHE A 166 -1.24 6.90 3.85
N LYS A 167 -1.02 5.66 3.41
CA LYS A 167 -1.68 5.08 2.23
C LYS A 167 -2.62 3.97 2.66
N ALA A 168 -3.79 3.90 2.04
CA ALA A 168 -4.73 2.80 2.18
C ALA A 168 -4.93 2.09 0.83
N ASP A 169 -5.37 0.85 0.90
CA ASP A 169 -5.69 0.03 -0.27
C ASP A 169 -7.00 -0.72 -0.05
N VAL A 170 -7.77 -0.89 -1.12
CA VAL A 170 -8.96 -1.74 -1.15
C VAL A 170 -8.54 -3.11 -1.70
N LYS A 171 -8.72 -4.16 -0.92
CA LYS A 171 -8.28 -5.54 -1.26
C LYS A 171 -9.35 -6.38 -1.95
N SER A 172 -10.62 -6.13 -1.67
CA SER A 172 -11.76 -6.92 -2.19
C SER A 172 -12.08 -6.70 -3.66
N LEU A 173 -11.08 -6.75 -4.54
CA LEU A 173 -11.19 -6.46 -5.96
C LEU A 173 -10.77 -7.66 -6.81
N VAL A 174 -11.49 -7.87 -7.91
CA VAL A 174 -11.11 -8.79 -8.98
C VAL A 174 -10.90 -7.97 -10.24
N TRP A 175 -9.67 -8.03 -10.76
CA TRP A 175 -9.21 -7.34 -11.96
C TRP A 175 -9.39 -8.22 -13.19
N TYR A 176 -9.72 -7.57 -14.30
CA TYR A 176 -9.92 -8.20 -15.61
C TYR A 176 -9.60 -7.21 -16.74
N VAL A 177 -9.47 -7.72 -17.96
CA VAL A 177 -9.33 -6.91 -19.19
C VAL A 177 -10.70 -6.87 -19.89
N PRO A 178 -11.34 -5.69 -20.02
CA PRO A 178 -12.66 -5.57 -20.62
C PRO A 178 -12.76 -6.14 -22.05
N GLU A 179 -11.74 -5.91 -22.88
CA GLU A 179 -11.69 -6.42 -24.26
C GLU A 179 -11.73 -7.96 -24.29
N ASN A 180 -10.95 -8.63 -23.44
CA ASN A 180 -10.97 -10.11 -23.32
C ASN A 180 -12.36 -10.64 -22.89
N PHE A 181 -13.08 -9.88 -22.05
CA PHE A 181 -14.45 -10.24 -21.65
C PHE A 181 -15.45 -10.05 -22.78
N GLU A 182 -15.33 -8.95 -23.54
CA GLU A 182 -16.18 -8.68 -24.70
C GLU A 182 -15.99 -9.73 -25.80
N GLU A 183 -14.74 -10.08 -26.12
CA GLU A 183 -14.42 -11.09 -27.14
C GLU A 183 -14.94 -12.49 -26.77
N ALA A 184 -14.94 -12.83 -25.47
CA ALA A 184 -15.38 -14.12 -24.97
C ALA A 184 -16.87 -14.15 -24.52
N ASP A 185 -17.61 -13.04 -24.69
CA ASP A 185 -19.00 -12.88 -24.22
C ASP A 185 -19.19 -13.16 -22.71
N TYR A 186 -18.21 -12.77 -21.90
CA TYR A 186 -18.27 -12.87 -20.45
C TYR A 186 -18.90 -11.63 -19.81
N LYS A 187 -19.57 -11.83 -18.68
CA LYS A 187 -20.20 -10.78 -17.90
C LYS A 187 -19.60 -10.69 -16.52
N VAL A 188 -19.51 -9.47 -16.00
CA VAL A 188 -19.11 -9.23 -14.61
C VAL A 188 -20.11 -9.90 -13.66
N PRO A 189 -19.66 -10.79 -12.76
CA PRO A 189 -20.56 -11.52 -11.87
C PRO A 189 -21.05 -10.64 -10.71
N GLU A 190 -22.35 -10.77 -10.37
CA GLU A 190 -22.98 -9.98 -9.30
C GLU A 190 -23.06 -10.72 -7.96
N SER A 191 -22.84 -12.05 -7.97
CA SER A 191 -22.83 -12.91 -6.78
C SER A 191 -21.64 -13.87 -6.81
N MET A 192 -21.27 -14.40 -5.65
CA MET A 192 -20.22 -15.42 -5.55
C MET A 192 -20.62 -16.68 -6.32
N GLU A 193 -21.90 -17.03 -6.31
CA GLU A 193 -22.45 -18.11 -7.12
C GLU A 193 -22.25 -17.87 -8.63
N ASP A 194 -22.37 -16.63 -9.11
CA ASP A 194 -22.11 -16.29 -10.52
C ASP A 194 -20.61 -16.23 -10.85
N LEU A 195 -19.77 -15.80 -9.92
CA LEU A 195 -18.31 -15.83 -10.09
C LEU A 195 -17.79 -17.27 -10.24
N LEU A 196 -18.34 -18.20 -9.44
CA LEU A 196 -18.03 -19.62 -9.56
C LEU A 196 -18.50 -20.19 -10.91
N LYS A 197 -19.71 -19.84 -11.36
CA LYS A 197 -20.20 -20.24 -12.70
C LYS A 197 -19.33 -19.68 -13.81
N LEU A 198 -18.92 -18.41 -13.73
CA LEU A 198 -18.01 -17.80 -14.70
C LEU A 198 -16.65 -18.52 -14.71
N THR A 199 -16.13 -18.88 -13.54
CA THR A 199 -14.89 -19.67 -13.42
C THR A 199 -15.04 -21.02 -14.14
N ASP A 200 -16.16 -21.72 -13.96
CA ASP A 200 -16.42 -22.98 -14.67
C ASP A 200 -16.63 -22.78 -16.19
N GLN A 201 -17.31 -21.70 -16.58
CA GLN A 201 -17.55 -21.36 -17.98
C GLN A 201 -16.25 -21.12 -18.72
N ILE A 202 -15.33 -20.32 -18.16
CA ILE A 202 -14.03 -20.05 -18.77
C ILE A 202 -13.26 -21.35 -19.05
N VAL A 203 -13.33 -22.33 -18.14
CA VAL A 203 -12.73 -23.66 -18.37
C VAL A 203 -13.42 -24.41 -19.49
N ALA A 204 -14.76 -24.38 -19.53
CA ALA A 204 -15.55 -25.04 -20.58
C ALA A 204 -15.25 -24.46 -21.97
N ASP A 205 -14.99 -23.15 -22.04
CA ASP A 205 -14.64 -22.41 -23.25
C ASP A 205 -13.15 -22.58 -23.64
N GLY A 206 -12.38 -23.37 -22.87
CA GLY A 206 -10.99 -23.71 -23.14
C GLY A 206 -9.97 -22.70 -22.61
N GLY A 207 -10.42 -21.68 -21.89
CA GLY A 207 -9.58 -20.70 -21.20
C GLY A 207 -9.13 -21.16 -19.81
N THR A 208 -8.35 -20.31 -19.16
CA THR A 208 -7.96 -20.47 -17.75
C THR A 208 -8.52 -19.30 -16.94
N PRO A 209 -9.30 -19.53 -15.88
CA PRO A 209 -9.93 -18.45 -15.12
C PRO A 209 -8.96 -17.49 -14.42
N TRP A 210 -8.06 -17.98 -13.57
CA TRP A 210 -7.39 -17.18 -12.56
C TRP A 210 -5.88 -17.06 -12.78
N CYS A 211 -5.38 -15.83 -12.69
CA CYS A 211 -3.98 -15.54 -12.38
C CYS A 211 -3.82 -15.41 -10.87
N ILE A 212 -3.11 -16.34 -10.25
CA ILE A 212 -2.81 -16.32 -8.82
C ILE A 212 -1.30 -16.43 -8.65
N GLY A 213 -0.68 -15.43 -8.03
CA GLY A 213 0.71 -15.47 -7.60
C GLY A 213 0.81 -15.14 -6.13
N LEU A 214 1.35 -16.09 -5.34
CA LEU A 214 1.54 -15.96 -3.90
C LEU A 214 2.99 -15.65 -3.52
N GLY A 215 3.91 -15.70 -4.50
CA GLY A 215 5.33 -15.41 -4.31
C GLY A 215 5.56 -13.95 -3.93
N SER A 216 6.40 -13.72 -2.92
CA SER A 216 6.77 -12.36 -2.48
C SER A 216 8.09 -12.36 -1.70
N GLY A 217 9.08 -13.13 -2.17
CA GLY A 217 10.37 -13.28 -1.46
C GLY A 217 10.17 -13.80 -0.03
N GLY A 218 10.76 -13.13 0.96
CA GLY A 218 10.62 -13.48 2.38
C GLY A 218 9.19 -13.37 2.95
N ALA A 219 8.29 -12.69 2.24
CA ALA A 219 6.88 -12.54 2.60
C ALA A 219 5.94 -13.44 1.79
N THR A 220 6.48 -14.41 1.04
CA THR A 220 5.67 -15.36 0.25
C THR A 220 4.54 -15.96 1.08
N GLY A 221 3.30 -15.86 0.56
CA GLY A 221 2.09 -16.33 1.23
C GLY A 221 1.11 -15.22 1.65
N TRP A 222 1.55 -13.97 1.79
CA TRP A 222 0.63 -12.87 2.15
C TRP A 222 -0.53 -12.70 1.14
N PRO A 223 -0.40 -12.90 -0.19
CA PRO A 223 -1.57 -12.79 -1.06
C PRO A 223 -2.63 -13.86 -0.78
N ALA A 224 -2.25 -15.00 -0.18
CA ALA A 224 -3.20 -16.02 0.23
C ALA A 224 -3.98 -15.61 1.47
N THR A 225 -3.40 -14.78 2.36
CA THR A 225 -4.15 -14.26 3.51
C THR A 225 -5.27 -13.35 3.02
N ASP A 226 -5.02 -12.50 2.01
CA ASP A 226 -6.06 -11.63 1.41
C ASP A 226 -7.26 -12.44 0.89
N TRP A 227 -7.00 -13.55 0.18
CA TRP A 227 -8.05 -14.47 -0.26
C TRP A 227 -8.84 -15.06 0.91
N VAL A 228 -8.13 -15.60 1.91
CA VAL A 228 -8.76 -16.28 3.06
C VAL A 228 -9.56 -15.28 3.90
N GLU A 229 -9.05 -14.07 4.09
CA GLU A 229 -9.70 -13.00 4.84
C GLU A 229 -10.97 -12.51 4.13
N ASP A 230 -10.91 -12.28 2.81
CA ASP A 230 -12.10 -11.92 2.03
C ASP A 230 -13.17 -13.02 2.08
N LEU A 231 -12.76 -14.28 2.06
CA LEU A 231 -13.66 -15.44 2.16
C LEU A 231 -14.21 -15.60 3.58
N MET A 232 -13.42 -15.31 4.62
CA MET A 232 -13.92 -15.25 5.99
C MET A 232 -15.02 -14.21 6.12
N LEU A 233 -14.81 -12.99 5.60
CA LEU A 233 -15.81 -11.92 5.65
C LEU A 233 -17.07 -12.25 4.82
N ARG A 234 -16.96 -13.08 3.78
CA ARG A 234 -18.09 -13.51 2.93
C ARG A 234 -18.79 -14.76 3.42
N THR A 235 -18.21 -15.48 4.38
CA THR A 235 -18.78 -16.75 4.86
C THR A 235 -19.13 -16.72 6.35
N GLN A 236 -18.59 -15.78 7.11
CA GLN A 236 -18.75 -15.66 8.55
C GLN A 236 -19.19 -14.24 8.96
N PRO A 237 -19.90 -14.10 10.08
CA PRO A 237 -20.15 -12.79 10.68
C PRO A 237 -18.86 -12.06 11.07
N LEU A 238 -18.93 -10.73 11.10
CA LEU A 238 -17.78 -9.86 11.40
C LEU A 238 -17.11 -10.16 12.76
N ASP A 239 -17.90 -10.52 13.78
CA ASP A 239 -17.37 -10.78 15.11
C ASP A 239 -16.44 -12.01 15.15
N VAL A 240 -16.70 -13.02 14.31
CA VAL A 240 -15.83 -14.19 14.14
C VAL A 240 -14.47 -13.76 13.58
N TYR A 241 -14.49 -12.90 12.56
CA TYR A 241 -13.26 -12.35 11.98
C TYR A 241 -12.45 -11.56 13.02
N GLN A 242 -13.09 -10.66 13.76
CA GLN A 242 -12.43 -9.86 14.79
C GLN A 242 -11.79 -10.74 15.88
N LYS A 243 -12.52 -11.74 16.37
CA LYS A 243 -12.00 -12.72 17.34
C LYS A 243 -10.88 -13.60 16.76
N TRP A 244 -10.88 -13.84 15.45
CA TRP A 244 -9.80 -14.58 14.80
C TRP A 244 -8.50 -13.76 14.80
N THR A 245 -8.57 -12.45 14.53
CA THR A 245 -7.38 -11.57 14.57
C THR A 245 -6.74 -11.45 15.96
N THR A 246 -7.49 -11.70 17.04
CA THR A 246 -6.97 -11.73 18.42
C THR A 246 -6.65 -13.14 18.92
N ASN A 247 -6.77 -14.16 18.05
CA ASN A 247 -6.62 -15.58 18.38
C ASN A 247 -7.60 -16.08 19.46
N GLU A 248 -8.73 -15.40 19.68
CA GLU A 248 -9.86 -15.91 20.46
C GLU A 248 -10.60 -17.02 19.67
N VAL A 249 -10.80 -16.81 18.37
CA VAL A 249 -11.09 -17.89 17.41
C VAL A 249 -9.77 -18.45 16.90
N LYS A 250 -9.58 -19.77 17.00
CA LYS A 250 -8.33 -20.44 16.62
C LYS A 250 -8.27 -20.66 15.11
N PHE A 251 -7.07 -20.74 14.55
CA PHE A 251 -6.87 -21.11 13.14
C PHE A 251 -7.41 -22.51 12.78
N THR A 252 -7.56 -23.40 13.77
CA THR A 252 -8.18 -24.73 13.60
C THR A 252 -9.70 -24.72 13.72
N ASP A 253 -10.32 -23.56 13.94
CA ASP A 253 -11.77 -23.45 14.02
C ASP A 253 -12.41 -23.84 12.69
N PRO A 254 -13.54 -24.57 12.67
CA PRO A 254 -14.22 -24.96 11.44
C PRO A 254 -14.54 -23.79 10.51
N ALA A 255 -14.83 -22.59 11.03
CA ALA A 255 -15.08 -21.40 10.24
C ALA A 255 -13.84 -20.98 9.43
N VAL A 256 -12.66 -20.98 10.08
CA VAL A 256 -11.38 -20.62 9.45
C VAL A 256 -10.94 -21.68 8.45
N VAL A 257 -11.04 -22.96 8.83
CA VAL A 257 -10.73 -24.09 7.93
C VAL A 257 -11.65 -24.09 6.70
N ALA A 258 -12.92 -23.73 6.86
CA ALA A 258 -13.85 -23.61 5.72
C ALA A 258 -13.42 -22.52 4.74
N ALA A 259 -13.01 -21.34 5.21
CA ALA A 259 -12.51 -20.28 4.34
C ALA A 259 -11.21 -20.68 3.60
N ILE A 260 -10.28 -21.36 4.29
CA ILE A 260 -9.06 -21.90 3.67
C ILE A 260 -9.40 -22.93 2.59
N ASN A 261 -10.36 -23.83 2.86
CA ASN A 261 -10.80 -24.81 1.88
C ASN A 261 -11.51 -24.15 0.68
N GLU A 262 -12.27 -23.08 0.91
CA GLU A 262 -12.91 -22.31 -0.14
C GLU A 262 -11.86 -21.67 -1.07
N PHE A 263 -10.82 -21.04 -0.51
CA PHE A 263 -9.68 -20.56 -1.30
C PHE A 263 -9.01 -21.71 -2.08
N GLY A 264 -8.87 -22.87 -1.43
CA GLY A 264 -8.32 -24.07 -2.05
C GLY A 264 -9.07 -24.53 -3.30
N LYS A 265 -10.37 -24.27 -3.43
CA LYS A 265 -11.14 -24.58 -4.65
C LYS A 265 -10.65 -23.79 -5.87
N PHE A 266 -10.17 -22.56 -5.64
CA PHE A 266 -9.54 -21.73 -6.67
C PHE A 266 -8.10 -22.16 -6.91
N ALA A 267 -7.27 -22.05 -5.87
CA ALA A 267 -5.82 -22.17 -5.97
C ALA A 267 -5.29 -23.59 -6.24
N LYS A 268 -6.08 -24.63 -5.93
CA LYS A 268 -5.63 -26.04 -6.06
C LYS A 268 -6.30 -26.79 -7.21
N ASN A 269 -6.98 -26.10 -8.12
CA ASN A 269 -7.60 -26.70 -9.30
C ASN A 269 -6.73 -26.41 -10.54
N GLU A 270 -6.11 -27.45 -11.10
CA GLU A 270 -5.20 -27.34 -12.26
C GLU A 270 -5.82 -26.66 -13.48
N LYS A 271 -7.15 -26.70 -13.63
CA LYS A 271 -7.84 -26.02 -14.73
C LYS A 271 -8.13 -24.55 -14.45
N TYR A 272 -8.13 -24.16 -13.17
CA TYR A 272 -8.50 -22.82 -12.77
C TYR A 272 -7.34 -21.84 -12.80
N VAL A 273 -6.11 -22.31 -12.64
CA VAL A 273 -4.95 -21.44 -12.41
C VAL A 273 -3.94 -21.49 -13.54
N SER A 274 -3.52 -20.31 -13.99
CA SER A 274 -2.49 -20.18 -15.01
C SER A 274 -1.16 -20.76 -14.53
N GLY A 275 -0.52 -21.61 -15.36
CA GLY A 275 0.72 -22.30 -15.01
C GLY A 275 0.56 -23.52 -14.10
N GLY A 276 -0.67 -23.88 -13.70
CA GLY A 276 -0.96 -25.01 -12.83
C GLY A 276 -0.75 -24.72 -11.34
N VAL A 277 -1.13 -25.66 -10.48
CA VAL A 277 -1.16 -25.46 -9.02
C VAL A 277 0.22 -25.13 -8.44
N ALA A 278 1.29 -25.67 -9.02
CA ALA A 278 2.66 -25.37 -8.59
C ALA A 278 3.07 -23.91 -8.88
N ALA A 279 2.54 -23.30 -9.94
CA ALA A 279 2.83 -21.91 -10.30
C ALA A 279 2.20 -20.93 -9.31
N VAL A 280 1.09 -21.29 -8.66
CA VAL A 280 0.39 -20.44 -7.70
C VAL A 280 1.32 -19.97 -6.57
N ALA A 281 2.07 -20.89 -5.97
CA ALA A 281 2.96 -20.57 -4.86
C ALA A 281 4.28 -19.89 -5.28
N SER A 282 4.70 -20.06 -6.54
CA SER A 282 6.03 -19.66 -7.01
C SER A 282 6.04 -18.40 -7.88
N THR A 283 4.91 -18.06 -8.49
CA THR A 283 4.77 -16.82 -9.28
C THR A 283 4.73 -15.63 -8.34
N ASP A 284 5.60 -14.64 -8.57
CA ASP A 284 5.61 -13.39 -7.80
C ASP A 284 4.27 -12.66 -8.04
N PHE A 285 3.69 -12.11 -6.97
CA PHE A 285 2.41 -11.39 -7.07
C PHE A 285 2.48 -10.25 -8.09
N ARG A 286 3.65 -9.60 -8.25
CA ARG A 286 3.89 -8.51 -9.21
C ARG A 286 3.89 -9.00 -10.65
N ASP A 287 4.24 -10.26 -10.87
CA ASP A 287 4.26 -10.87 -12.21
C ASP A 287 2.92 -11.51 -12.58
N SER A 288 2.16 -11.97 -11.58
CA SER A 288 0.90 -12.65 -11.79
C SER A 288 -0.14 -11.89 -12.64
N PRO A 289 -0.35 -10.56 -12.54
CA PRO A 289 -1.33 -9.87 -13.38
C PRO A 289 -0.97 -9.86 -14.87
N LYS A 290 0.30 -10.09 -15.25
CA LYS A 290 0.73 -10.06 -16.67
C LYS A 290 -0.03 -11.05 -17.54
N GLY A 291 -0.48 -12.17 -16.98
CA GLY A 291 -1.25 -13.18 -17.69
C GLY A 291 -2.62 -12.68 -18.19
N LEU A 292 -3.16 -11.60 -17.61
CA LEU A 292 -4.38 -10.95 -18.11
C LEU A 292 -4.16 -10.28 -19.48
N PHE A 293 -2.93 -9.81 -19.74
CA PHE A 293 -2.59 -8.97 -20.89
C PHE A 293 -1.84 -9.73 -22.00
N ASP A 294 -1.57 -11.02 -21.81
CA ASP A 294 -0.99 -11.88 -22.85
C ASP A 294 -1.99 -12.04 -24.03
N ILE A 295 -1.48 -12.32 -25.23
CA ILE A 295 -2.31 -12.58 -26.42
C ILE A 295 -1.98 -13.97 -26.98
N PRO A 296 -2.90 -14.97 -26.89
CA PRO A 296 -4.16 -14.93 -26.14
C PRO A 296 -3.92 -14.82 -24.62
N PRO A 297 -4.92 -14.37 -23.82
CA PRO A 297 -4.77 -14.23 -22.38
C PRO A 297 -4.47 -15.56 -21.72
N LYS A 298 -3.48 -15.59 -20.82
CA LYS A 298 -3.18 -16.77 -20.01
C LYS A 298 -4.18 -16.97 -18.88
N CYS A 299 -4.89 -15.92 -18.49
CA CYS A 299 -5.99 -15.98 -17.52
C CYS A 299 -6.97 -14.81 -17.74
N TYR A 300 -8.14 -14.86 -17.12
CA TYR A 300 -9.18 -13.82 -17.28
C TYR A 300 -9.43 -12.99 -16.01
N LEU A 301 -9.06 -13.50 -14.84
CA LEU A 301 -9.39 -12.92 -13.53
C LEU A 301 -8.16 -12.87 -12.63
N HIS A 302 -8.02 -11.78 -11.87
CA HIS A 302 -6.96 -11.64 -10.88
C HIS A 302 -7.47 -10.95 -9.61
N HIS A 303 -7.48 -11.64 -8.48
CA HIS A 303 -7.83 -11.04 -7.18
C HIS A 303 -6.59 -10.38 -6.57
N GLN A 304 -6.65 -9.06 -6.35
CA GLN A 304 -5.58 -8.29 -5.73
C GLN A 304 -6.03 -6.87 -5.36
N ALA A 305 -5.30 -6.23 -4.46
CA ALA A 305 -5.61 -4.89 -3.98
C ALA A 305 -5.45 -3.77 -5.02
N SER A 306 -5.95 -2.59 -4.66
CA SER A 306 -5.95 -1.37 -5.47
C SER A 306 -4.59 -0.89 -5.97
N PHE A 307 -3.49 -1.36 -5.37
CA PHE A 307 -2.13 -1.00 -5.80
C PHE A 307 -1.64 -1.79 -7.01
N ILE A 308 -2.28 -2.92 -7.35
CA ILE A 308 -1.79 -3.82 -8.40
C ILE A 308 -1.58 -3.17 -9.78
N PRO A 309 -2.27 -2.07 -10.16
CA PRO A 309 -2.00 -1.41 -11.42
C PRO A 309 -0.56 -0.92 -11.60
N SER A 310 0.21 -0.66 -10.53
CA SER A 310 1.65 -0.35 -10.62
C SER A 310 2.49 -1.50 -11.22
N PHE A 311 1.89 -2.67 -11.41
CA PHE A 311 2.54 -3.86 -11.98
C PHE A 311 1.91 -4.32 -13.30
N PHE A 312 0.96 -3.54 -13.83
CA PHE A 312 0.42 -3.75 -15.17
C PHE A 312 1.45 -3.33 -16.23
N PRO A 313 1.29 -3.76 -17.50
CA PRO A 313 2.15 -3.30 -18.58
C PRO A 313 2.21 -1.76 -18.66
N GLU A 314 3.37 -1.20 -19.01
CA GLU A 314 3.54 0.24 -19.12
C GLU A 314 2.52 0.85 -20.09
N GLY A 315 1.89 1.95 -19.69
CA GLY A 315 0.88 2.64 -20.50
C GLY A 315 -0.55 2.10 -20.37
N THR A 316 -0.76 1.04 -19.60
CA THR A 316 -2.11 0.49 -19.31
C THR A 316 -2.99 1.55 -18.65
N LYS A 317 -4.19 1.78 -19.21
CA LYS A 317 -5.20 2.70 -18.67
C LYS A 317 -6.28 1.94 -17.92
N VAL A 318 -6.28 2.07 -16.59
CA VAL A 318 -7.38 1.56 -15.76
C VAL A 318 -8.67 2.28 -16.14
N GLY A 319 -9.75 1.52 -16.33
CA GLY A 319 -11.02 1.96 -16.88
C GLY A 319 -11.18 1.81 -18.39
N THR A 320 -10.15 1.36 -19.10
CA THR A 320 -10.20 1.10 -20.54
C THR A 320 -9.51 -0.21 -20.87
N ASP A 321 -8.22 -0.32 -20.56
CA ASP A 321 -7.38 -1.48 -20.88
C ASP A 321 -7.44 -2.55 -19.76
N ALA A 322 -7.77 -2.13 -18.55
CA ALA A 322 -8.05 -3.00 -17.40
C ALA A 322 -9.16 -2.38 -16.56
N ASP A 323 -10.00 -3.20 -15.94
CA ASP A 323 -11.00 -2.74 -14.99
C ASP A 323 -11.13 -3.73 -13.83
N PHE A 324 -11.93 -3.39 -12.84
CA PHE A 324 -12.16 -4.25 -11.69
C PHE A 324 -13.63 -4.31 -11.31
N PHE A 325 -14.01 -5.38 -10.63
CA PHE A 325 -15.26 -5.46 -9.90
C PHE A 325 -15.00 -5.87 -8.45
N TYR A 326 -15.92 -5.49 -7.56
CA TYR A 326 -15.89 -5.92 -6.17
C TYR A 326 -16.05 -7.44 -6.10
N MET A 327 -15.19 -8.15 -5.36
CA MET A 327 -15.32 -9.59 -5.16
C MET A 327 -16.69 -9.88 -4.55
N PRO A 328 -17.62 -10.52 -5.28
CA PRO A 328 -19.02 -10.54 -4.90
C PRO A 328 -19.26 -11.35 -3.63
N THR A 329 -20.41 -11.11 -2.98
CA THR A 329 -20.83 -11.87 -1.80
C THR A 329 -21.74 -13.03 -2.19
N TYR A 330 -21.92 -14.00 -1.29
CA TYR A 330 -22.86 -15.09 -1.52
C TYR A 330 -24.30 -14.56 -1.44
N ALA A 331 -25.07 -14.74 -2.52
CA ALA A 331 -26.50 -14.40 -2.53
C ALA A 331 -27.29 -15.21 -1.49
N SER A 332 -26.78 -16.39 -1.14
CA SER A 332 -27.29 -17.25 -0.08
C SER A 332 -27.03 -16.75 1.35
N LYS A 333 -26.22 -15.70 1.53
CA LYS A 333 -25.88 -15.10 2.84
C LYS A 333 -26.08 -13.58 2.87
N PRO A 334 -27.28 -13.07 2.56
CA PRO A 334 -27.53 -11.63 2.49
C PRO A 334 -27.29 -10.90 3.83
N GLU A 335 -27.39 -11.61 4.95
CA GLU A 335 -27.18 -11.08 6.30
C GLU A 335 -25.74 -10.61 6.57
N LEU A 336 -24.76 -11.07 5.79
CA LEU A 336 -23.35 -10.68 5.93
C LEU A 336 -23.03 -9.35 5.21
N GLY A 337 -23.96 -8.83 4.40
CA GLY A 337 -23.79 -7.54 3.72
C GLY A 337 -22.74 -7.55 2.62
N LYS A 338 -22.01 -6.42 2.48
CA LYS A 338 -20.94 -6.21 1.47
C LYS A 338 -19.64 -5.74 2.14
N PRO A 339 -18.90 -6.66 2.78
CA PRO A 339 -17.70 -6.30 3.52
C PRO A 339 -16.54 -5.95 2.59
N VAL A 340 -15.82 -4.87 2.91
CA VAL A 340 -14.60 -4.47 2.18
C VAL A 340 -13.38 -4.73 3.05
N LEU A 341 -12.45 -5.50 2.50
CA LEU A 341 -11.13 -5.73 3.06
C LEU A 341 -10.21 -4.56 2.69
N GLY A 342 -9.52 -4.01 3.69
CA GLY A 342 -8.59 -2.90 3.53
C GLY A 342 -7.15 -3.27 3.89
N ALA A 343 -6.21 -2.58 3.28
CA ALA A 343 -4.81 -2.50 3.69
C ALA A 343 -4.41 -1.05 3.96
N GLY A 344 -3.28 -0.87 4.62
CA GLY A 344 -2.67 0.44 4.67
C GLY A 344 -1.29 0.39 5.30
N THR A 345 -0.51 1.39 4.93
CA THR A 345 0.87 1.52 5.38
C THR A 345 0.92 2.57 6.48
N LEU A 346 1.58 2.18 7.57
CA LEU A 346 1.71 2.98 8.77
C LEU A 346 3.14 3.51 8.84
N VAL A 347 3.26 4.83 8.98
CA VAL A 347 4.51 5.54 9.18
C VAL A 347 4.80 5.61 10.67
N THR A 348 5.94 5.07 11.09
CA THR A 348 6.37 5.08 12.49
C THR A 348 7.75 5.70 12.65
N VAL A 349 7.95 6.37 13.79
CA VAL A 349 9.25 6.93 14.17
C VAL A 349 10.01 5.87 14.96
N THR A 350 11.04 5.29 14.35
CA THR A 350 11.93 4.30 14.98
C THR A 350 13.14 4.95 15.66
N LYS A 351 13.49 6.18 15.25
CA LYS A 351 14.53 6.97 15.91
C LYS A 351 14.20 8.45 15.84
N GLU A 352 14.05 9.04 17.02
CA GLU A 352 13.68 10.44 17.19
C GLU A 352 14.65 11.39 16.46
N ALA A 353 14.08 12.33 15.71
CA ALA A 353 14.76 13.45 15.09
C ALA A 353 13.73 14.57 14.81
N PRO A 354 14.11 15.86 14.87
CA PRO A 354 13.19 16.95 14.51
C PRO A 354 12.60 16.78 13.10
N ALA A 355 13.43 16.38 12.13
CA ALA A 355 12.97 16.07 10.78
C ALA A 355 11.97 14.91 10.70
N ALA A 356 12.05 13.92 11.61
CA ALA A 356 11.11 12.79 11.62
C ALA A 356 9.73 13.23 12.14
N LYS A 357 9.70 14.07 13.17
CA LYS A 357 8.45 14.67 13.67
C LYS A 357 7.81 15.57 12.61
N ALA A 358 8.59 16.44 11.99
CA ALA A 358 8.11 17.31 10.91
C ALA A 358 7.61 16.49 9.71
N PHE A 359 8.20 15.33 9.43
CA PHE A 359 7.69 14.45 8.39
C PHE A 359 6.29 13.92 8.73
N VAL A 360 6.02 13.48 9.97
CA VAL A 360 4.67 13.09 10.39
C VAL A 360 3.68 14.25 10.29
N GLU A 361 4.09 15.47 10.63
CA GLU A 361 3.30 16.69 10.45
C GLU A 361 3.05 17.00 8.96
N PHE A 362 4.03 16.76 8.08
CA PHE A 362 3.85 16.89 6.63
C PHE A 362 2.77 15.95 6.10
N LEU A 363 2.70 14.72 6.59
CA LEU A 363 1.66 13.75 6.19
C LEU A 363 0.25 14.15 6.65
N GLN A 364 0.12 15.14 7.54
CA GLN A 364 -1.16 15.74 7.91
C GLN A 364 -1.63 16.80 6.90
N THR A 365 -0.79 17.19 5.94
CA THR A 365 -1.14 18.18 4.92
C THR A 365 -1.81 17.52 3.72
N PRO A 366 -2.84 18.15 3.11
CA PRO A 366 -3.42 17.64 1.88
C PRO A 366 -2.40 17.43 0.76
N ILE A 367 -1.43 18.34 0.60
CA ILE A 367 -0.44 18.24 -0.48
C ILE A 367 0.40 16.94 -0.41
N ALA A 368 0.70 16.43 0.78
CA ALA A 368 1.47 15.19 0.94
C ALA A 368 0.75 13.96 0.36
N HIS A 369 -0.58 14.01 0.27
CA HIS A 369 -1.41 12.95 -0.32
C HIS A 369 -1.68 13.24 -1.80
N GLU A 370 -2.08 14.48 -2.12
CA GLU A 370 -2.53 14.88 -3.46
C GLU A 370 -1.45 14.68 -4.54
N VAL A 371 -0.17 14.88 -4.19
CA VAL A 371 0.97 14.64 -5.10
C VAL A 371 1.01 13.20 -5.60
N TRP A 372 0.77 12.21 -4.73
CA TRP A 372 0.70 10.81 -5.15
C TRP A 372 -0.66 10.50 -5.77
N MET A 373 -1.77 10.97 -5.18
CA MET A 373 -3.13 10.76 -5.71
C MET A 373 -3.27 11.15 -7.19
N ALA A 374 -2.59 12.22 -7.62
CA ALA A 374 -2.61 12.71 -8.99
C ALA A 374 -1.81 11.89 -10.01
N GLN A 375 -1.22 10.77 -9.59
CA GLN A 375 -0.42 9.90 -10.43
C GLN A 375 -1.06 8.52 -10.60
N SER A 376 -0.86 7.59 -9.68
CA SER A 376 -1.44 6.24 -9.72
C SER A 376 -1.37 5.58 -8.33
N SER A 377 -2.11 4.48 -8.15
CA SER A 377 -1.88 3.50 -7.08
C SER A 377 -1.96 4.00 -5.64
N PHE A 378 -2.52 5.19 -5.38
CA PHE A 378 -2.62 5.78 -4.05
C PHE A 378 -4.05 6.13 -3.70
N LEU A 379 -4.51 5.60 -2.57
CA LEU A 379 -5.74 6.00 -1.92
C LEU A 379 -5.44 6.46 -0.50
N THR A 380 -6.25 7.40 -0.01
CA THR A 380 -6.12 7.89 1.36
C THR A 380 -7.49 7.95 2.06
N PRO A 381 -7.54 7.59 3.34
CA PRO A 381 -8.71 7.83 4.18
C PRO A 381 -8.77 9.28 4.72
N TYR A 382 -7.79 10.14 4.41
CA TYR A 382 -7.76 11.53 4.84
C TYR A 382 -8.83 12.36 4.13
N LYS A 383 -9.78 12.93 4.87
CA LYS A 383 -10.92 13.69 4.33
C LYS A 383 -10.56 15.10 3.85
N GLY A 384 -9.36 15.60 4.17
CA GLY A 384 -8.93 16.96 3.87
C GLY A 384 -8.35 17.16 2.46
N VAL A 385 -8.17 16.07 1.71
CA VAL A 385 -7.67 16.12 0.33
C VAL A 385 -8.75 16.57 -0.66
N ASN A 386 -8.34 17.19 -1.76
CA ASN A 386 -9.21 17.40 -2.90
C ASN A 386 -9.36 16.09 -3.71
N VAL A 387 -10.54 15.49 -3.71
CA VAL A 387 -10.82 14.25 -4.44
C VAL A 387 -10.68 14.38 -5.97
N ASP A 388 -10.74 15.60 -6.52
CA ASP A 388 -10.52 15.82 -7.95
C ASP A 388 -9.04 15.74 -8.33
N THR A 389 -8.15 15.57 -7.35
CA THR A 389 -6.73 15.29 -7.63
C THR A 389 -6.50 13.85 -8.05
N TYR A 390 -7.40 12.90 -7.78
CA TYR A 390 -7.23 11.50 -8.21
C TYR A 390 -6.97 11.40 -9.72
N ALA A 391 -6.01 10.57 -10.10
CA ALA A 391 -5.56 10.45 -11.49
C ALA A 391 -6.64 9.97 -12.47
N ASN A 392 -7.67 9.26 -11.97
CA ASN A 392 -8.79 8.77 -12.76
C ASN A 392 -10.04 8.54 -11.89
N GLU A 393 -11.18 8.38 -12.55
CA GLU A 393 -12.48 8.15 -11.91
C GLU A 393 -12.53 6.85 -11.09
N GLN A 394 -11.77 5.84 -11.49
CA GLN A 394 -11.69 4.55 -10.80
C GLN A 394 -11.06 4.71 -9.41
N MET A 395 -9.92 5.40 -9.32
CA MET A 395 -9.28 5.73 -8.05
C MET A 395 -10.16 6.64 -7.21
N LYS A 396 -10.86 7.60 -7.82
CA LYS A 396 -11.83 8.45 -7.11
C LYS A 396 -12.93 7.62 -6.45
N ARG A 397 -13.55 6.68 -7.19
CA ARG A 397 -14.55 5.74 -6.64
C ARG A 397 -13.98 4.87 -5.51
N GLN A 398 -12.75 4.38 -5.65
CA GLN A 398 -12.10 3.60 -4.59
C GLN A 398 -11.83 4.45 -3.33
N GLY A 399 -11.41 5.71 -3.50
CA GLY A 399 -11.22 6.66 -2.40
C GLY A 399 -12.52 7.05 -1.69
N GLU A 400 -13.62 7.18 -2.44
CA GLU A 400 -14.96 7.38 -1.89
C GLU A 400 -15.40 6.20 -1.02
N ILE A 401 -15.11 4.95 -1.44
CA ILE A 401 -15.39 3.76 -0.64
C ILE A 401 -14.66 3.84 0.72
N LEU A 402 -13.38 4.23 0.73
CA LEU A 402 -12.59 4.32 1.97
C LEU A 402 -13.02 5.45 2.92
N THR A 403 -13.39 6.61 2.37
CA THR A 403 -13.75 7.79 3.18
C THR A 403 -15.19 7.75 3.70
N THR A 404 -16.08 7.03 3.02
CA THR A 404 -17.50 6.86 3.41
C THR A 404 -17.77 5.57 4.19
N ALA A 405 -16.81 4.64 4.22
CA ALA A 405 -16.94 3.41 5.00
C ALA A 405 -17.18 3.70 6.48
N THR A 406 -18.25 3.14 7.03
CA THR A 406 -18.56 3.16 8.46
C THR A 406 -17.66 2.21 9.26
N THR A 407 -17.01 1.26 8.59
CA THR A 407 -16.00 0.36 9.16
C THR A 407 -15.05 -0.07 8.05
N VAL A 408 -13.74 0.17 8.22
CA VAL A 408 -12.69 -0.40 7.38
C VAL A 408 -12.00 -1.50 8.18
N LEU A 409 -12.02 -2.73 7.66
CA LEU A 409 -11.30 -3.84 8.26
C LEU A 409 -9.90 -3.89 7.66
N MET A 410 -9.01 -3.21 8.37
CA MET A 410 -7.60 -3.17 8.08
C MET A 410 -6.96 -4.37 8.73
N VAL A 411 -6.36 -5.24 7.91
CA VAL A 411 -5.85 -6.50 8.43
C VAL A 411 -4.37 -6.40 8.71
N PRO A 412 -3.90 -6.87 9.87
CA PRO A 412 -2.50 -7.17 10.05
C PRO A 412 -2.11 -8.35 9.14
N THR A 413 -1.55 -8.04 7.98
CA THR A 413 -0.81 -9.02 7.17
C THR A 413 0.44 -9.49 7.90
#